data_AF-A0A2E5X3Y1-F1
#
_entry.id   AF-A0A2E5X3Y1-F1
#
_cell.length_a   1.000
_cell.length_b   1.000
_cell.length_c   1.000
_cell.angle_alpha   90.00
_cell.angle_beta   90.00
_cell.angle_gamma   90.00
#
_symmetry.space_group_name_H-M   'P 1'
#
loop_
_entity.id
_entity.type
_entity.pdbx_description
1 polymer ?
#
loop_
_entity_poly.entity_id
_entity_poly.type
_entity_poly.pdbx_seq_one_letter_code
_entity_poly.pdbx_strand_id
1 'polypeptide(L)'
;MTENDTNSPSRERQEGSGLLLGAAACAALPTVCGLILFAVLRESRSSELVTPGFWILGIGALLSVVGATCLATHARQGRVGAASGSGRGRASLIALWLVANYPLAAFLTYESIGLLSAVVINIENQSGGGLDFFRLSGAGIHMEEAPFPADARITVELHPRRDGQLTYALRLPDGALREGTAVGYVTPGFGFQTTLAIAPDGAVTGGN
;
A
#
# COMPACT_ATOMS: atom_id res chain seq x y z
N MET A 1 -62.82 -7.47 -28.48
CA MET A 1 -62.70 -6.99 -27.09
C MET A 1 -61.65 -7.85 -26.42
N THR A 2 -60.39 -7.43 -26.51
CA THR A 2 -59.26 -7.93 -25.72
C THR A 2 -58.26 -6.79 -25.68
N GLU A 3 -58.46 -5.96 -24.68
CA GLU A 3 -57.62 -4.89 -24.20
C GLU A 3 -56.63 -5.53 -23.22
N ASN A 4 -55.32 -5.48 -23.52
CA ASN A 4 -54.29 -5.53 -22.48
C ASN A 4 -52.91 -5.13 -23.02
N ASP A 5 -52.77 -3.87 -23.44
CA ASP A 5 -51.46 -3.23 -23.62
C ASP A 5 -51.27 -2.19 -22.51
N THR A 6 -51.03 -2.67 -21.29
CA THR A 6 -50.56 -1.85 -20.17
C THR A 6 -49.19 -2.33 -19.71
N ASN A 7 -48.26 -2.50 -20.67
CA ASN A 7 -46.86 -2.66 -20.32
C ASN A 7 -46.29 -1.27 -19.97
N SER A 8 -46.32 -0.98 -18.67
CA SER A 8 -46.15 0.34 -18.10
C SER A 8 -44.73 0.90 -18.27
N PRO A 9 -44.55 2.11 -18.82
CA PRO A 9 -43.27 2.82 -18.90
C PRO A 9 -42.63 3.14 -17.53
N SER A 10 -43.34 2.94 -16.42
CA SER A 10 -42.79 3.10 -15.07
C SER A 10 -41.86 1.96 -14.65
N ARG A 11 -42.07 0.73 -15.15
CA ARG A 11 -41.30 -0.46 -14.76
C ARG A 11 -39.89 -0.45 -15.38
N GLU A 12 -39.79 -0.07 -16.65
CA GLU A 12 -38.51 0.07 -17.37
C GLU A 12 -37.60 1.16 -16.78
N ARG A 13 -38.17 2.28 -16.31
CA ARG A 13 -37.40 3.33 -15.62
C ARG A 13 -36.83 2.88 -14.27
N GLN A 14 -37.55 2.00 -13.58
CA GLN A 14 -37.14 1.50 -12.26
C GLN A 14 -36.03 0.44 -12.40
N GLU A 15 -36.12 -0.44 -13.40
CA GLU A 15 -35.08 -1.44 -13.70
C GLU A 15 -33.77 -0.80 -14.19
N GLY A 16 -33.84 0.20 -15.07
CA GLY A 16 -32.65 0.91 -15.55
C GLY A 16 -31.88 1.64 -14.44
N SER A 17 -32.59 2.17 -13.45
CA SER A 17 -31.98 2.85 -12.30
C SER A 17 -31.25 1.88 -11.36
N GLY A 18 -31.79 0.66 -11.17
CA GLY A 18 -31.15 -0.39 -10.37
C GLY A 18 -29.83 -0.90 -10.98
N LEU A 19 -29.78 -1.05 -12.31
CA LEU A 19 -28.56 -1.48 -13.02
C LEU A 19 -27.41 -0.48 -12.89
N LEU A 20 -27.71 0.82 -12.96
CA LEU A 20 -26.69 1.86 -12.78
C LEU A 20 -26.16 1.91 -11.34
N LEU A 21 -27.04 1.73 -10.34
CA LEU A 21 -26.62 1.67 -8.94
C LEU A 21 -25.73 0.45 -8.68
N GLY A 22 -26.09 -0.71 -9.22
CA GLY A 22 -25.29 -1.93 -9.12
C GLY A 22 -23.90 -1.78 -9.75
N ALA A 23 -23.83 -1.21 -10.96
CA ALA A 23 -22.56 -0.92 -11.63
C ALA A 23 -21.70 0.08 -10.85
N ALA A 24 -22.32 1.13 -10.27
CA ALA A 24 -21.62 2.10 -9.43
C ALA A 24 -21.08 1.46 -8.15
N ALA A 25 -21.84 0.58 -7.49
CA ALA A 25 -21.38 -0.14 -6.30
C ALA A 25 -20.21 -1.08 -6.63
N CYS A 26 -20.27 -1.78 -7.77
CA CYS A 26 -19.19 -2.64 -8.26
C CYS A 26 -17.90 -1.85 -8.55
N ALA A 27 -18.02 -0.60 -9.01
CA ALA A 27 -16.88 0.27 -9.21
C ALA A 27 -16.36 0.85 -7.88
N ALA A 28 -17.24 1.30 -6.98
CA ALA A 28 -16.85 2.03 -5.79
C ALA A 28 -16.27 1.14 -4.68
N LEU A 29 -16.86 -0.03 -4.44
CA LEU A 29 -16.49 -0.90 -3.31
C LEU A 29 -15.02 -1.32 -3.35
N PRO A 30 -14.48 -1.87 -4.46
CA PRO A 30 -13.08 -2.29 -4.52
C PRO A 30 -12.13 -1.11 -4.32
N THR A 31 -12.47 0.05 -4.86
CA THR A 31 -11.65 1.28 -4.77
C THR A 31 -11.56 1.77 -3.34
N VAL A 32 -12.71 1.91 -2.66
CA VAL A 32 -12.76 2.38 -1.28
C VAL A 32 -12.05 1.39 -0.35
N CYS A 33 -12.31 0.10 -0.50
CA CYS A 33 -11.63 -0.94 0.28
C CYS A 33 -10.11 -0.95 0.04
N GLY A 34 -9.67 -0.85 -1.22
CA GLY A 34 -8.26 -0.79 -1.58
C GLY A 34 -7.55 0.45 -1.01
N LEU A 35 -8.19 1.62 -1.06
CA LEU A 35 -7.65 2.85 -0.48
C LEU A 35 -7.53 2.77 1.05
N ILE A 36 -8.54 2.20 1.73
CA ILE A 36 -8.50 2.00 3.18
C ILE A 36 -7.36 1.05 3.55
N LEU A 37 -7.24 -0.10 2.86
CA LEU A 37 -6.13 -1.02 3.11
C LEU A 37 -4.77 -0.37 2.88
N PHE A 38 -4.63 0.40 1.81
CA PHE A 38 -3.39 1.12 1.53
C PHE A 38 -3.05 2.14 2.62
N ALA A 39 -4.04 2.88 3.12
CA ALA A 39 -3.84 3.81 4.24
C ALA A 39 -3.38 3.09 5.51
N VAL A 40 -3.99 1.94 5.84
CA VAL A 40 -3.59 1.10 6.98
C VAL A 40 -2.20 0.51 6.77
N LEU A 41 -1.85 0.08 5.55
CA LEU A 41 -0.53 -0.41 5.21
C LEU A 41 0.54 0.66 5.39
N ARG A 42 0.25 1.89 4.96
CA ARG A 42 1.18 3.01 5.10
C ARG A 42 1.54 3.30 6.56
N GLU A 43 0.58 3.17 7.46
CA GLU A 43 0.77 3.41 8.90
C GLU A 43 1.45 2.22 9.59
N SER A 44 0.94 1.01 9.39
CA SER A 44 1.39 -0.18 10.11
C SER A 44 2.64 -0.83 9.53
N ARG A 45 2.90 -0.64 8.22
CA ARG A 45 3.89 -1.38 7.42
C ARG A 45 3.84 -2.90 7.60
N SER A 46 2.69 -3.44 7.99
CA SER A 46 2.55 -4.89 8.25
C SER A 46 2.46 -5.67 6.95
N SER A 47 3.32 -6.67 6.80
CA SER A 47 3.28 -7.61 5.68
C SER A 47 2.03 -8.50 5.68
N GLU A 48 1.32 -8.60 6.81
CA GLU A 48 0.05 -9.35 6.90
C GLU A 48 -1.05 -8.74 6.02
N LEU A 49 -0.95 -7.46 5.67
CA LEU A 49 -1.91 -6.75 4.82
C LEU A 49 -1.77 -7.08 3.33
N VAL A 50 -0.69 -7.78 2.93
CA VAL A 50 -0.48 -8.22 1.55
C VAL A 50 -1.56 -9.21 1.12
N THR A 51 -1.86 -10.20 1.97
CA THR A 51 -2.87 -11.24 1.71
C THR A 51 -4.27 -10.66 1.49
N PRO A 52 -4.85 -9.84 2.39
CA PRO A 52 -6.17 -9.23 2.16
C PRO A 52 -6.14 -8.25 0.96
N GLY A 53 -5.02 -7.58 0.69
CA GLY A 53 -4.84 -6.76 -0.51
C GLY A 53 -5.00 -7.58 -1.80
N PHE A 54 -4.39 -8.77 -1.87
CA PHE A 54 -4.53 -9.67 -3.02
C PHE A 54 -5.98 -10.14 -3.22
N TRP A 55 -6.69 -10.48 -2.13
CA TRP A 55 -8.10 -10.83 -2.19
C TRP A 55 -8.98 -9.69 -2.72
N ILE A 56 -8.72 -8.45 -2.29
CA ILE A 56 -9.45 -7.28 -2.77
C ILE A 56 -9.23 -7.02 -4.27
N LEU A 57 -8.01 -7.24 -4.78
CA LEU A 57 -7.76 -7.18 -6.22
C LEU A 57 -8.58 -8.23 -7.00
N GLY A 58 -8.61 -9.47 -6.50
CA GLY A 58 -9.40 -10.55 -7.11
C GLY A 58 -10.90 -10.30 -7.10
N ILE A 59 -11.46 -9.94 -5.93
CA ILE A 59 -12.88 -9.59 -5.78
C ILE A 59 -13.23 -8.37 -6.64
N GLY A 60 -12.35 -7.36 -6.67
CA GLY A 60 -12.52 -6.18 -7.49
C GLY A 60 -12.56 -6.48 -8.99
N ALA A 61 -11.73 -7.41 -9.47
CA ALA A 61 -11.77 -7.87 -10.86
C ALA A 61 -13.10 -8.56 -11.19
N LEU A 62 -13.62 -9.42 -10.31
CA LEU A 62 -14.92 -10.08 -10.48
C LEU A 62 -16.06 -9.05 -10.51
N LEU A 63 -16.08 -8.11 -9.56
CA LEU A 63 -17.06 -7.03 -9.52
C LEU A 63 -16.99 -6.14 -10.76
N SER A 64 -15.80 -5.92 -11.31
CA SER A 64 -15.64 -5.15 -12.54
C SER A 64 -16.33 -5.84 -13.73
N VAL A 65 -16.23 -7.17 -13.84
CA VAL A 65 -16.96 -7.93 -14.87
C VAL A 65 -18.47 -7.83 -14.69
N VAL A 66 -18.96 -7.93 -13.45
CA VAL A 66 -20.39 -7.79 -13.12
C VAL A 66 -20.87 -6.38 -13.48
N GLY A 67 -20.17 -5.34 -13.06
CA GLY A 67 -20.52 -3.95 -13.34
C GLY A 67 -20.48 -3.62 -14.84
N ALA A 68 -19.49 -4.13 -15.57
CA ALA A 68 -19.43 -4.02 -17.03
C ALA A 68 -20.62 -4.71 -17.71
N THR A 69 -21.03 -5.87 -17.21
CA THR A 69 -22.21 -6.59 -17.71
C THR A 69 -23.50 -5.80 -17.47
N CYS A 70 -23.68 -5.22 -16.27
CA CYS A 70 -24.80 -4.33 -15.95
C CYS A 70 -24.84 -3.07 -16.83
N LEU A 71 -23.68 -2.46 -17.11
CA LEU A 71 -23.59 -1.33 -18.03
C LEU A 71 -23.94 -1.72 -19.47
N ALA A 72 -23.49 -2.90 -19.92
CA ALA A 72 -23.78 -3.41 -21.25
C ALA A 72 -25.27 -3.73 -21.43
N THR A 73 -25.93 -4.33 -20.42
CA THR A 73 -27.38 -4.58 -20.46
C THR A 73 -28.17 -3.27 -20.46
N HIS A 74 -27.81 -2.31 -19.62
CA HIS A 74 -28.42 -0.98 -19.61
C HIS A 74 -28.25 -0.27 -20.96
N ALA A 75 -27.07 -0.34 -21.59
CA ALA A 75 -26.83 0.24 -22.90
C ALA A 75 -27.63 -0.44 -24.02
N ARG A 76 -27.86 -1.76 -23.93
CA ARG A 76 -28.72 -2.49 -24.87
C ARG A 76 -30.18 -2.10 -24.73
N GLN A 77 -30.69 -2.00 -23.50
CA GLN A 77 -32.07 -1.55 -23.23
C GLN A 77 -32.32 -0.11 -23.71
N GLY A 78 -31.38 0.81 -23.44
CA GLY A 78 -31.46 2.20 -23.90
C GLY A 78 -31.24 2.42 -25.41
N ARG A 79 -30.78 1.40 -26.15
CA ARG A 79 -30.76 1.42 -27.64
C ARG A 79 -32.10 0.97 -28.23
N VAL A 80 -32.86 0.15 -27.51
CA VAL A 80 -34.17 -0.35 -27.94
C VAL A 80 -35.29 0.65 -27.58
N GLY A 81 -35.15 1.39 -26.47
CA GLY A 81 -36.02 2.50 -26.09
C GLY A 81 -35.33 3.85 -26.30
N ALA A 82 -35.68 4.58 -27.36
CA ALA A 82 -35.14 5.91 -27.63
C ALA A 82 -35.60 6.95 -26.58
N ALA A 83 -34.95 7.03 -25.41
CA ALA A 83 -35.20 8.12 -24.45
C ALA A 83 -34.03 8.44 -23.48
N SER A 84 -33.72 9.74 -23.44
CA SER A 84 -33.01 10.52 -22.41
C SER A 84 -31.46 10.56 -22.44
N GLY A 85 -30.94 11.77 -22.64
CA GLY A 85 -29.50 12.08 -22.62
C GLY A 85 -28.86 12.09 -21.23
N SER A 86 -29.63 12.17 -20.13
CA SER A 86 -29.10 12.25 -18.76
C SER A 86 -28.57 10.92 -18.22
N GLY A 87 -29.16 9.78 -18.60
CA GLY A 87 -28.68 8.44 -18.23
C GLY A 87 -27.37 8.05 -18.91
N ARG A 88 -27.13 8.59 -20.10
CA ARG A 88 -25.94 8.31 -20.93
C ARG A 88 -24.66 8.89 -20.33
N GLY A 89 -24.74 10.11 -19.78
CA GLY A 89 -23.62 10.74 -19.07
C GLY A 89 -23.22 9.97 -17.81
N ARG A 90 -24.20 9.59 -16.99
CA ARG A 90 -23.98 8.76 -15.78
C ARG A 90 -23.36 7.40 -16.10
N ALA A 91 -23.88 6.69 -17.09
CA ALA A 91 -23.32 5.41 -17.53
C ALA A 91 -21.86 5.55 -18.01
N SER A 92 -21.54 6.63 -18.73
CA SER A 92 -20.18 6.90 -19.20
C SER A 92 -19.22 7.21 -18.06
N LEU A 93 -19.65 7.97 -17.04
CA LEU A 93 -18.86 8.23 -15.85
C LEU A 93 -18.58 6.95 -15.05
N ILE A 94 -19.60 6.09 -14.88
CA ILE A 94 -19.41 4.81 -14.18
C ILE A 94 -18.46 3.91 -14.97
N ALA A 95 -18.62 3.82 -16.30
CA ALA A 95 -17.70 3.05 -17.15
C ALA A 95 -16.26 3.57 -17.06
N LEU A 96 -16.07 4.90 -17.09
CA LEU A 96 -14.76 5.52 -16.90
C LEU A 96 -14.16 5.17 -15.53
N TRP A 97 -14.95 5.25 -14.46
CA TRP A 97 -14.50 4.89 -13.13
C TRP A 97 -14.09 3.41 -13.03
N LEU A 98 -14.89 2.53 -13.62
CA LEU A 98 -14.64 1.09 -13.65
C LEU A 98 -13.30 0.76 -14.34
N VAL A 99 -12.96 1.49 -15.41
CA VAL A 99 -11.65 1.39 -16.08
C VAL A 99 -10.54 2.05 -15.24
N ALA A 100 -10.80 3.21 -14.64
CA ALA A 100 -9.83 3.94 -13.84
C ALA A 100 -9.38 3.19 -12.57
N ASN A 101 -10.17 2.21 -12.11
CA ASN A 101 -9.79 1.33 -11.01
C ASN A 101 -8.52 0.52 -11.29
N TYR A 102 -8.25 0.13 -12.54
CA TYR A 102 -7.07 -0.69 -12.86
C TYR A 102 -5.76 0.10 -12.78
N PRO A 103 -5.62 1.30 -13.40
CA PRO A 103 -4.46 2.15 -13.19
C PRO A 103 -4.26 2.52 -11.72
N LEU A 104 -5.34 2.83 -11.00
CA LEU A 104 -5.26 3.14 -9.57
C LEU A 104 -4.77 1.95 -8.76
N ALA A 105 -5.31 0.75 -8.99
CA ALA A 105 -4.85 -0.47 -8.34
C ALA A 105 -3.37 -0.73 -8.62
N ALA A 106 -2.93 -0.59 -9.87
CA ALA A 106 -1.53 -0.74 -10.24
C ALA A 106 -0.62 0.28 -9.52
N PHE A 107 -1.05 1.55 -9.43
CA PHE A 107 -0.34 2.58 -8.69
C PHE A 107 -0.22 2.25 -7.20
N LEU A 108 -1.32 1.88 -6.55
CA LEU A 108 -1.32 1.51 -5.13
C LEU A 108 -0.45 0.28 -4.86
N THR A 109 -0.48 -0.72 -5.75
CA THR A 109 0.39 -1.90 -5.65
C THR A 109 1.86 -1.51 -5.78
N TYR A 110 2.21 -0.65 -6.73
CA TYR A 110 3.59 -0.17 -6.91
C TYR A 110 4.11 0.57 -5.66
N GLU A 111 3.32 1.50 -5.12
CA GLU A 111 3.67 2.21 -3.88
C GLU A 111 3.78 1.26 -2.68
N SER A 112 2.91 0.26 -2.60
CA SER A 112 2.94 -0.76 -1.54
C SER A 112 4.23 -1.59 -1.58
N ILE A 113 4.71 -1.93 -2.79
CA ILE A 113 6.00 -2.63 -2.96
C ILE A 113 7.13 -1.77 -2.41
N GLY A 114 7.15 -0.47 -2.74
CA GLY A 114 8.14 0.46 -2.19
C GLY A 114 8.16 0.44 -0.67
N LEU A 115 7.00 0.65 -0.05
CA LEU A 115 6.85 0.68 1.42
C LEU A 115 7.28 -0.62 2.10
N LEU A 116 6.92 -1.78 1.53
CA LEU A 116 7.23 -3.10 2.08
C LEU A 116 8.65 -3.57 1.76
N SER A 117 9.32 -2.97 0.78
CA SER A 117 10.71 -3.28 0.44
C SER A 117 11.73 -2.54 1.29
N ALA A 118 11.29 -1.55 2.06
CA ALA A 118 12.14 -0.72 2.89
C ALA A 118 12.54 -1.45 4.18
N VAL A 119 13.82 -1.43 4.50
CA VAL A 119 14.37 -1.85 5.79
C VAL A 119 14.34 -0.67 6.74
N VAL A 120 13.55 -0.77 7.81
CA VAL A 120 13.39 0.27 8.82
C VAL A 120 14.15 -0.14 10.07
N ILE A 121 15.17 0.63 10.44
CA ILE A 121 16.01 0.37 11.60
C ILE A 121 15.84 1.51 12.59
N ASN A 122 15.32 1.19 13.77
CA ASN A 122 15.31 2.11 14.90
C ASN A 122 16.60 1.94 15.68
N ILE A 123 17.44 2.96 15.77
CA ILE A 123 18.69 2.92 16.51
C ILE A 123 18.50 3.75 17.78
N GLU A 124 18.72 3.13 18.93
CA GLU A 124 18.59 3.75 20.24
C GLU A 124 19.95 3.75 20.95
N ASN A 125 20.40 4.93 21.36
CA ASN A 125 21.62 5.05 22.14
C ASN A 125 21.33 4.84 23.63
N GLN A 126 21.53 3.61 24.11
CA GLN A 126 21.38 3.21 25.52
C GLN A 126 22.76 3.05 26.20
N SER A 127 23.82 3.65 25.65
CA SER A 127 25.17 3.48 26.16
C SER A 127 25.44 4.23 27.48
N GLY A 128 24.50 5.08 27.91
CA GLY A 128 24.65 5.96 29.08
C GLY A 128 25.43 7.24 28.80
N GLY A 129 25.88 7.46 27.57
CA GLY A 129 26.59 8.66 27.11
C GLY A 129 26.36 8.97 25.64
N GLY A 130 26.78 10.17 25.19
CA GLY A 130 26.78 10.50 23.76
C GLY A 130 27.89 9.74 23.04
N LEU A 131 27.71 9.49 21.75
CA LEU A 131 28.73 8.93 20.87
C LEU A 131 29.28 10.03 19.96
N ASP A 132 30.57 10.00 19.68
CA ASP A 132 31.18 10.94 18.73
C ASP A 132 30.60 10.74 17.34
N PHE A 133 30.41 9.47 16.96
CA PHE A 133 29.68 9.08 15.76
C PHE A 133 29.09 7.67 15.91
N PHE A 134 28.03 7.43 15.13
CA PHE A 134 27.53 6.11 14.81
C PHE A 134 27.40 5.98 13.30
N ARG A 135 27.97 4.91 12.73
CA ARG A 135 27.94 4.64 11.31
C ARG A 135 27.36 3.26 11.05
N LEU A 136 26.44 3.18 10.11
CA LEU A 136 25.92 1.94 9.56
C LEU A 136 26.34 1.81 8.10
N SER A 137 26.86 0.65 7.71
CA SER A 137 27.39 0.43 6.35
C SER A 137 27.21 -1.01 5.92
N GLY A 138 27.00 -1.23 4.61
CA GLY A 138 26.83 -2.57 4.05
C GLY A 138 25.71 -2.62 3.03
N ALA A 139 25.66 -3.67 2.20
CA ALA A 139 24.59 -3.87 1.21
C ALA A 139 24.30 -2.67 0.25
N GLY A 140 25.30 -1.81 0.03
CA GLY A 140 25.15 -0.58 -0.79
C GLY A 140 24.51 0.60 -0.06
N ILE A 141 24.39 0.51 1.26
CA ILE A 141 23.94 1.54 2.18
C ILE A 141 25.14 2.10 2.94
N HIS A 142 25.12 3.41 3.19
CA HIS A 142 26.03 4.10 4.07
C HIS A 142 25.25 5.21 4.79
N MET A 143 25.31 5.21 6.11
CA MET A 143 24.67 6.17 6.97
C MET A 143 25.60 6.48 8.14
N GLU A 144 25.70 7.75 8.49
CA GLU A 144 26.53 8.22 9.60
C GLU A 144 25.80 9.35 10.31
N GLU A 145 25.78 9.27 11.64
CA GLU A 145 25.25 10.30 12.53
C GLU A 145 26.38 10.73 13.47
N ALA A 146 26.68 12.02 13.49
CA ALA A 146 27.76 12.57 14.30
C ALA A 146 27.45 14.05 14.66
N PRO A 147 27.37 14.43 15.95
CA PRO A 147 27.40 13.56 17.13
C PRO A 147 26.08 12.79 17.32
N PHE A 148 26.12 11.64 18.00
CA PHE A 148 24.90 10.88 18.34
C PHE A 148 24.62 10.95 19.85
N PRO A 149 23.69 11.81 20.31
CA PRO A 149 23.52 12.10 21.74
C PRO A 149 23.08 10.91 22.60
N ALA A 150 23.26 11.02 23.91
CA ALA A 150 22.74 10.05 24.88
C ALA A 150 21.21 9.99 24.81
N ASP A 151 20.64 8.79 24.96
CA ASP A 151 19.20 8.53 24.91
C ASP A 151 18.53 8.96 23.59
N ALA A 152 19.33 9.29 22.56
CA ALA A 152 18.82 9.65 21.26
C ALA A 152 18.28 8.41 20.54
N ARG A 153 17.18 8.62 19.82
CA ARG A 153 16.59 7.63 18.94
C ARG A 153 16.50 8.17 17.53
N ILE A 154 16.99 7.40 16.58
CA ILE A 154 16.85 7.69 15.15
C ILE A 154 16.16 6.53 14.45
N THR A 155 15.31 6.85 13.48
CA THR A 155 14.70 5.86 12.61
C THR A 155 15.27 6.06 11.23
N VAL A 156 15.95 5.04 10.72
CA VAL A 156 16.59 5.07 9.41
C VAL A 156 15.83 4.12 8.50
N GLU A 157 15.36 4.66 7.38
CA GLU A 157 14.70 3.90 6.32
C GLU A 157 15.69 3.69 5.17
N LEU A 158 15.94 2.42 4.83
CA LEU A 158 17.02 2.00 3.96
C LEU A 158 16.49 1.06 2.89
N HIS A 159 17.03 1.17 1.67
CA HIS A 159 16.73 0.25 0.57
C HIS A 159 18.03 -0.44 0.16
N PRO A 160 18.25 -1.70 0.58
CA PRO A 160 19.42 -2.47 0.18
C PRO A 160 19.53 -2.53 -1.34
N ARG A 161 20.73 -2.25 -1.88
CA ARG A 161 20.99 -2.29 -3.33
C ARG A 161 21.49 -3.65 -3.81
N ARG A 162 22.01 -4.45 -2.88
CA ARG A 162 22.54 -5.79 -3.11
C ARG A 162 22.44 -6.61 -1.83
N ASP A 163 22.52 -7.92 -1.96
CA ASP A 163 22.58 -8.82 -0.82
C ASP A 163 23.85 -8.58 0.01
N GLY A 164 23.73 -8.70 1.32
CA GLY A 164 24.88 -8.61 2.21
C GLY A 164 24.50 -8.41 3.67
N GLN A 165 25.50 -8.10 4.49
CA GLN A 165 25.30 -7.79 5.90
C GLN A 165 25.32 -6.28 6.12
N LEU A 166 24.69 -5.82 7.21
CA LEU A 166 24.87 -4.48 7.72
C LEU A 166 25.82 -4.53 8.91
N THR A 167 26.89 -3.76 8.84
CA THR A 167 27.89 -3.59 9.89
C THR A 167 27.76 -2.20 10.51
N TYR A 168 28.07 -2.09 11.79
CA TYR A 168 28.15 -0.82 12.50
C TYR A 168 29.59 -0.49 12.88
N ALA A 169 29.87 0.81 13.00
CA ALA A 169 31.05 1.34 13.63
C ALA A 169 30.64 2.54 14.50
N LEU A 170 31.15 2.60 15.73
CA LEU A 170 30.85 3.70 16.66
C LEU A 170 32.08 4.07 17.49
N ARG A 171 32.11 5.31 17.96
CA ARG A 171 33.13 5.80 18.89
C ARG A 171 32.51 6.30 20.17
N LEU A 172 32.92 5.68 21.28
CA LEU A 172 32.54 6.05 22.64
C LEU A 172 33.28 7.32 23.10
N PRO A 173 32.79 8.02 24.15
CA PRO A 173 33.44 9.21 24.71
C PRO A 173 34.89 9.02 25.17
N ASP A 174 35.27 7.79 25.51
CA ASP A 174 36.63 7.42 25.90
C ASP A 174 37.58 7.27 24.70
N GLY A 175 37.07 7.48 23.47
CA GLY A 175 37.79 7.33 22.22
C GLY A 175 37.82 5.89 21.69
N ALA A 176 37.24 4.92 22.40
CA ALA A 176 37.22 3.53 21.97
C ALA A 176 36.36 3.36 20.71
N LEU A 177 36.95 2.76 19.68
CA LEU A 177 36.25 2.36 18.46
C LEU A 177 35.67 0.96 18.64
N ARG A 178 34.38 0.81 18.35
CA ARG A 178 33.68 -0.48 18.33
C ARG A 178 33.08 -0.72 16.97
N GLU A 179 33.25 -1.94 16.46
CA GLU A 179 32.72 -2.37 15.19
C GLU A 179 32.10 -3.75 15.33
N GLY A 180 31.10 -4.05 14.50
CA GLY A 180 30.47 -5.36 14.49
C GLY A 180 29.37 -5.48 13.45
N THR A 181 28.65 -6.60 13.50
CA THR A 181 27.48 -6.84 12.64
C THR A 181 26.22 -6.35 13.34
N ALA A 182 25.48 -5.47 12.67
CA ALA A 182 24.18 -4.97 13.13
C ALA A 182 23.04 -5.88 12.66
N VAL A 183 23.09 -6.31 11.38
CA VAL A 183 22.11 -7.24 10.80
C VAL A 183 22.83 -8.26 9.95
N GLY A 184 22.58 -9.55 10.22
CA GLY A 184 23.31 -10.66 9.61
C GLY A 184 23.06 -10.85 8.13
N TYR A 185 21.88 -10.46 7.63
CA TYR A 185 21.56 -10.53 6.20
C TYR A 185 20.45 -9.54 5.83
N VAL A 186 20.67 -8.78 4.76
CA VAL A 186 19.68 -7.93 4.10
C VAL A 186 19.70 -8.20 2.61
N THR A 187 18.54 -8.13 1.98
CA THR A 187 18.36 -8.40 0.54
C THR A 187 17.42 -7.35 -0.07
N PRO A 188 17.65 -6.90 -1.31
CA PRO A 188 16.77 -5.96 -1.99
C PRO A 188 15.34 -6.53 -2.12
N GLY A 189 14.34 -5.68 -1.88
CA GLY A 189 12.93 -6.06 -2.03
C GLY A 189 12.31 -6.73 -0.80
N PHE A 190 13.10 -7.08 0.23
CA PHE A 190 12.61 -7.65 1.46
C PHE A 190 12.80 -6.66 2.63
N GLY A 191 11.76 -5.89 2.91
CA GLY A 191 11.74 -4.98 4.03
C GLY A 191 11.41 -5.68 5.34
N PHE A 192 11.91 -5.12 6.43
CA PHE A 192 11.58 -5.51 7.79
C PHE A 192 11.80 -4.31 8.70
N GLN A 193 11.23 -4.38 9.90
CA GLN A 193 11.45 -3.39 10.94
C GLN A 193 12.18 -4.05 12.10
N THR A 194 13.28 -3.43 12.54
CA THR A 194 14.02 -3.89 13.73
C THR A 194 14.47 -2.71 14.58
N THR A 195 14.82 -2.99 15.82
CA THR A 195 15.39 -2.03 16.76
C THR A 195 16.79 -2.49 17.15
N LEU A 196 17.77 -1.60 17.03
CA LEU A 196 19.14 -1.74 17.45
C LEU A 196 19.36 -0.89 18.70
N ALA A 197 19.69 -1.54 19.82
CA ALA A 197 20.06 -0.87 21.05
C ALA A 197 21.58 -0.90 21.21
N ILE A 198 22.19 0.26 21.40
CA ILE A 198 23.63 0.39 21.69
C ILE A 198 23.82 0.27 23.19
N ALA A 199 24.46 -0.79 23.64
CA ALA A 199 24.74 -1.06 25.05
C ALA A 199 25.92 -0.21 25.58
N PRO A 200 26.10 -0.09 26.91
CA PRO A 200 27.19 0.68 27.51
C PRO A 200 28.61 0.26 27.14
N ASP A 201 28.81 -1.01 26.76
CA ASP A 201 30.08 -1.53 26.27
C ASP A 201 30.33 -1.24 24.77
N GLY A 202 29.34 -0.63 24.10
CA GLY A 202 29.31 -0.36 22.68
C GLY A 202 28.88 -1.55 21.82
N ALA A 203 28.39 -2.64 22.43
CA ALA A 203 27.78 -3.73 21.69
C ALA A 203 26.40 -3.29 21.17
N VAL A 204 26.13 -3.55 19.89
CA VAL A 204 24.80 -3.38 19.32
C VAL A 204 24.03 -4.68 19.47
N THR A 205 22.85 -4.60 20.10
CA THR A 205 21.94 -5.72 20.31
C THR A 205 20.61 -5.47 19.61
N GLY A 206 19.95 -6.54 19.18
CA GLY A 206 18.78 -6.46 18.30
C GLY A 206 19.18 -6.58 16.82
N GLY A 207 18.25 -7.08 16.01
CA GLY A 207 18.55 -7.64 14.68
C GLY A 207 18.32 -9.15 14.69
N ASN A 208 17.18 -9.57 14.14
CA ASN A 208 16.96 -10.97 13.75
C ASN A 208 17.53 -11.19 12.35
#